data_AF-A0A6V7WI04-F1
#
_entry.id   AF-A0A6V7WI04-F1
#
_cell.length_a   1.000
_cell.length_b   1.000
_cell.length_c   1.000
_cell.angle_alpha   90.00
_cell.angle_beta   90.00
_cell.angle_gamma   90.00
#
_symmetry.space_group_name_H-M   'P 1'
#
loop_
_entity.id
_entity.type
_entity.pdbx_description
1 polymer ?
#
loop_
_entity_poly.entity_id
_entity_poly.type
_entity_poly.pdbx_seq_one_letter_code
_entity_poly.pdbx_strand_id
1 'polypeptide(L)'
;MAALVAFRKEFLEVSNGLDVLRESMTIASACMKHFRMNHLKPHHVGIVPEKGYDNADNQSLLALRFLKWYSEKNMVNIRTAHSENGEKKMGKYKLDGWVKEKKLAIEVNGC
;
A
#
# COMPACT_ATOMS: atom_id res chain seq x y z
N MET A 1 32.98 -18.57 15.30
CA MET A 1 32.24 -19.21 14.18
C MET A 1 31.17 -20.22 14.62
N ALA A 2 30.76 -20.28 15.90
CA ALA A 2 29.82 -21.31 16.39
C ALA A 2 28.33 -20.93 16.25
N ALA A 3 27.97 -19.67 16.49
CA ALA A 3 26.57 -19.25 16.58
C ALA A 3 25.80 -19.34 15.25
N LEU A 4 26.41 -18.96 14.13
CA LEU A 4 25.75 -19.02 12.82
C LEU A 4 25.47 -20.46 12.37
N VAL A 5 26.40 -21.37 12.67
CA VAL A 5 26.26 -22.80 12.35
C VAL A 5 25.19 -23.44 13.23
N ALA A 6 25.18 -23.11 14.54
CA ALA A 6 24.13 -23.55 15.46
C ALA A 6 22.75 -23.04 15.00
N PHE A 7 22.63 -21.74 14.70
CA PHE A 7 21.40 -21.15 14.20
C PHE A 7 20.92 -21.81 12.90
N ARG A 8 21.80 -22.02 11.92
CA ARG A 8 21.42 -22.69 10.66
C ARG A 8 20.90 -24.09 10.92
N LYS A 9 21.54 -24.85 11.79
CA LYS A 9 21.14 -26.22 12.15
C LYS A 9 19.77 -26.22 12.84
N GLU A 10 19.61 -25.42 13.88
CA GLU A 10 18.33 -25.33 14.62
C GLU A 10 17.20 -24.87 13.70
N PHE A 11 17.46 -23.87 12.84
CA PHE A 11 16.45 -23.38 11.92
C PHE A 11 16.06 -24.45 10.90
N LEU A 12 17.01 -25.21 10.35
CA LEU A 12 16.74 -26.33 9.44
C LEU A 12 15.81 -27.38 10.09
N GLU A 13 16.06 -27.72 11.35
CA GLU A 13 15.26 -28.69 12.11
C GLU A 13 13.83 -28.16 12.36
N VAL A 14 13.69 -26.91 12.81
CA VAL A 14 12.38 -26.30 13.11
C VAL A 14 11.56 -26.01 11.85
N SER A 15 12.23 -25.76 10.72
CA SER A 15 11.58 -25.26 9.52
C SER A 15 11.18 -26.31 8.49
N ASN A 16 11.29 -27.60 8.84
CA ASN A 16 11.10 -28.74 7.94
C ASN A 16 12.06 -28.70 6.73
N GLY A 17 13.33 -28.40 6.99
CA GLY A 17 14.39 -28.47 5.97
C GLY A 17 14.62 -27.19 5.16
N LEU A 18 14.12 -26.03 5.61
CA LEU A 18 14.43 -24.75 4.98
C LEU A 18 15.83 -24.29 5.38
N ASP A 19 16.72 -24.16 4.41
CA ASP A 19 18.07 -23.68 4.67
C ASP A 19 18.09 -22.14 4.67
N VAL A 20 18.11 -21.57 5.88
CA VAL A 20 18.05 -20.12 6.09
C VAL A 20 19.13 -19.35 5.34
N LEU A 21 20.35 -19.90 5.18
CA LEU A 21 21.45 -19.19 4.51
C LEU A 21 21.39 -19.26 2.99
N ARG A 22 20.77 -20.31 2.44
CA ARG A 22 20.62 -20.49 1.00
C ARG A 22 19.39 -19.78 0.47
N GLU A 23 18.31 -19.80 1.23
CA GLU A 23 16.98 -19.44 0.75
C GLU A 23 16.51 -18.05 1.19
N SER A 24 17.25 -17.39 2.08
CA SER A 24 16.84 -16.11 2.65
C SER A 24 18.05 -15.27 3.05
N MET A 25 18.10 -14.04 2.55
CA MET A 25 19.17 -13.10 2.90
C MET A 25 18.94 -12.46 4.28
N THR A 26 17.70 -12.41 4.74
CA THR A 26 17.29 -11.77 6.01
C THR A 26 16.45 -12.71 6.85
N ILE A 27 16.50 -12.54 8.18
CA ILE A 27 15.69 -13.32 9.14
C ILE A 27 14.19 -13.14 8.84
N ALA A 28 13.76 -11.92 8.50
CA ALA A 28 12.38 -11.66 8.14
C ALA A 28 11.92 -12.49 6.93
N SER A 29 12.77 -12.58 5.89
CA SER A 29 12.50 -13.42 4.72
C SER A 29 12.39 -14.90 5.09
N ALA A 30 13.29 -15.39 5.95
CA ALA A 30 13.30 -16.76 6.42
C ALA A 30 12.04 -17.13 7.21
N CYS A 31 11.63 -16.29 8.16
CA CYS A 31 10.42 -16.48 8.95
C CYS A 31 9.17 -16.46 8.07
N MET A 32 9.09 -15.52 7.11
CA MET A 32 7.97 -15.45 6.18
C MET A 32 7.91 -16.65 5.24
N LYS A 33 9.06 -17.16 4.80
CA LYS A 33 9.10 -18.37 3.97
C LYS A 33 8.70 -19.61 4.77
N HIS A 34 9.21 -19.77 5.99
CA HIS A 34 8.80 -20.84 6.90
C HIS A 34 7.29 -20.82 7.16
N PHE A 35 6.71 -19.64 7.46
CA PHE A 35 5.28 -19.46 7.64
C PHE A 35 4.48 -19.88 6.41
N ARG A 36 4.88 -19.41 5.22
CA ARG A 36 4.19 -19.74 3.96
C ARG A 36 4.25 -21.21 3.60
N MET A 37 5.34 -21.91 3.92
CA MET A 37 5.50 -23.33 3.56
C MET A 37 4.82 -24.28 4.55
N ASN A 38 4.83 -23.95 5.84
CA ASN A 38 4.44 -24.90 6.89
C ASN A 38 3.12 -24.57 7.59
N HIS A 39 2.71 -23.30 7.62
CA HIS A 39 1.58 -22.84 8.46
C HIS A 39 0.46 -22.20 7.67
N LEU A 40 0.76 -21.65 6.50
CA LEU A 40 -0.20 -20.96 5.66
C LEU A 40 -1.14 -21.96 4.98
N LYS A 41 -2.42 -21.88 5.35
CA LYS A 41 -3.47 -22.70 4.74
C LYS A 41 -3.66 -22.37 3.26
N PRO A 42 -4.07 -23.34 2.42
CA PRO A 42 -4.43 -23.08 1.03
C PRO A 42 -5.42 -21.91 0.91
N HIS A 43 -5.26 -21.09 -0.14
CA HIS A 43 -6.13 -19.95 -0.45
C HIS A 43 -6.22 -18.84 0.62
N HIS A 44 -5.27 -18.76 1.55
CA HIS A 44 -5.26 -17.70 2.59
C HIS A 44 -4.38 -16.49 2.25
N VAL A 45 -3.56 -16.56 1.19
CA VAL A 45 -2.82 -15.38 0.70
C VAL A 45 -3.75 -14.60 -0.22
N GLY A 46 -4.21 -13.45 0.26
CA GLY A 46 -4.85 -12.48 -0.62
C GLY A 46 -3.85 -11.98 -1.64
N ILE A 47 -4.17 -12.12 -2.93
CA ILE A 47 -3.44 -11.44 -4.00
C ILE A 47 -3.76 -9.96 -3.86
N VAL A 48 -2.77 -9.18 -3.42
CA VAL A 48 -2.89 -7.72 -3.44
C VAL A 48 -2.94 -7.30 -4.91
N PRO A 49 -4.05 -6.73 -5.40
CA PRO A 49 -4.10 -6.23 -6.77
C PRO A 49 -3.09 -5.08 -6.91
N GLU A 50 -2.66 -4.79 -8.14
CA GLU A 50 -1.62 -3.77 -8.44
C GLU A 50 -1.93 -2.39 -7.82
N LYS A 51 -3.21 -2.10 -7.54
CA LYS A 51 -3.69 -0.84 -6.94
C LYS A 51 -4.09 -0.96 -5.46
N GLY A 52 -3.81 -2.08 -4.78
CA GLY A 52 -4.20 -2.31 -3.39
C GLY A 52 -5.69 -2.58 -3.18
N TYR A 53 -6.08 -2.87 -1.95
CA TYR A 53 -7.47 -3.20 -1.59
C TYR A 53 -8.36 -1.96 -1.40
N ASP A 54 -7.76 -0.84 -1.00
CA ASP A 54 -8.43 0.42 -0.74
C ASP A 54 -7.93 1.48 -1.72
N ASN A 55 -8.88 2.15 -2.38
CA ASN A 55 -8.71 3.25 -3.35
C ASN A 55 -8.53 2.83 -4.82
N ALA A 56 -9.59 2.28 -5.40
CA ALA A 56 -9.75 2.11 -6.84
C ALA A 56 -9.98 3.43 -7.62
N ASP A 57 -10.00 4.58 -6.94
CA ASP A 57 -10.21 5.87 -7.59
C ASP A 57 -8.89 6.38 -8.19
N ASN A 58 -8.92 6.56 -9.51
CA ASN A 58 -7.74 6.77 -10.34
C ASN A 58 -7.38 8.25 -10.36
N GLN A 59 -6.90 8.79 -9.22
CA GLN A 59 -6.42 10.17 -9.15
C GLN A 59 -4.94 10.23 -9.53
N SER A 60 -4.58 11.02 -10.55
CA SER A 60 -3.20 11.13 -11.01
C SER A 60 -2.28 11.74 -9.92
N LEU A 61 -1.01 11.35 -9.90
CA LEU A 61 -0.02 11.94 -8.98
C LEU A 61 0.12 13.45 -9.21
N LEU A 62 -0.05 13.89 -10.46
CA LEU A 62 -0.08 15.31 -10.84
C LEU A 62 -1.25 16.04 -10.17
N ALA A 63 -2.46 15.47 -10.24
CA ALA A 63 -3.65 16.02 -9.60
C ALA A 63 -3.45 16.17 -8.09
N LEU A 64 -2.95 15.13 -7.42
CA LEU A 64 -2.68 15.17 -5.97
C LEU A 64 -1.69 16.28 -5.60
N ARG A 65 -0.59 16.41 -6.34
CA ARG A 65 0.42 17.46 -6.11
C ARG A 65 -0.14 18.85 -6.35
N PHE A 66 -0.90 19.03 -7.43
CA PHE A 66 -1.53 20.31 -7.75
C PHE A 66 -2.53 20.73 -6.68
N LEU A 67 -3.39 19.82 -6.22
CA LEU A 67 -4.39 20.11 -5.20
C LEU A 67 -3.73 20.44 -3.86
N LYS A 68 -2.66 19.73 -3.49
CA LYS A 68 -1.87 20.09 -2.30
C LYS A 68 -1.31 21.50 -2.40
N TRP A 69 -0.66 21.83 -3.51
CA TRP A 69 -0.13 23.18 -3.75
C TRP A 69 -1.23 24.24 -3.73
N TYR A 70 -2.38 23.98 -4.36
CA TYR A 70 -3.52 24.91 -4.39
C TYR A 70 -4.08 25.15 -2.99
N SER A 71 -4.17 24.09 -2.17
CA SER A 71 -4.64 24.15 -0.78
C SER A 71 -3.73 25.07 0.04
N GLU A 72 -2.41 24.88 -0.04
CA GLU A 72 -1.42 25.69 0.67
C GLU A 72 -1.42 27.14 0.18
N LYS A 73 -1.47 27.36 -1.15
CA LYS A 73 -1.41 28.69 -1.75
C LYS A 73 -2.64 29.54 -1.45
N ASN A 74 -3.81 28.93 -1.40
CA ASN A 74 -5.09 29.62 -1.20
C ASN A 74 -5.62 29.52 0.23
N MET A 75 -4.92 28.79 1.11
CA MET A 75 -5.35 28.47 2.47
C MET A 75 -6.78 27.91 2.52
N VAL A 76 -7.09 26.99 1.60
CA VAL A 76 -8.40 26.34 1.50
C VAL A 76 -8.30 24.85 1.79
N ASN A 77 -9.31 24.30 2.44
CA ASN A 77 -9.41 22.86 2.61
C ASN A 77 -10.08 22.22 1.39
N ILE A 78 -9.37 21.30 0.72
CA ILE A 78 -9.83 20.63 -0.48
C ILE A 78 -10.16 19.17 -0.15
N ARG A 79 -11.38 18.75 -0.50
CA ARG A 79 -11.76 17.34 -0.44
C ARG A 79 -11.28 16.62 -1.70
N THR A 80 -10.51 15.55 -1.52
CA THR A 80 -9.88 14.72 -2.58
C THR A 80 -10.17 13.22 -2.34
N ALA A 81 -9.65 12.33 -3.19
CA ALA A 81 -9.80 10.88 -3.00
C ALA A 81 -9.24 10.36 -1.67
N HIS A 82 -8.25 11.04 -1.11
CA HIS A 82 -7.56 10.66 0.13
C HIS A 82 -8.19 11.27 1.40
N SER A 83 -9.28 12.03 1.26
CA SER A 83 -10.02 12.54 2.40
C SER A 83 -10.83 11.43 3.07
N GLU A 84 -11.12 11.52 4.37
CA GLU A 84 -11.93 10.52 5.10
C GLU A 84 -13.30 10.24 4.45
N ASN A 85 -13.84 11.24 3.74
CA ASN A 85 -15.11 11.13 3.02
C ASN A 85 -14.94 10.80 1.52
N GLY A 86 -13.73 10.56 1.01
CA GLY A 86 -13.41 10.34 -0.40
C GLY A 86 -13.75 11.51 -1.33
N GLU A 87 -13.74 11.28 -2.64
CA GLU A 87 -14.08 12.27 -3.67
C GLU A 87 -15.54 12.75 -3.57
N LYS A 88 -15.78 14.02 -3.89
CA LYS A 88 -17.15 14.55 -3.96
C LYS A 88 -17.80 14.07 -5.25
N LYS A 89 -18.87 13.28 -5.13
CA LYS A 89 -19.77 12.95 -6.25
C LYS A 89 -20.70 14.12 -6.54
N MET A 90 -20.75 14.53 -7.81
CA MET A 90 -21.72 15.49 -8.35
C MET A 90 -22.45 14.84 -9.53
N GLY A 91 -23.68 14.38 -9.28
CA GLY A 91 -24.42 13.57 -10.25
C GLY A 91 -23.70 12.25 -10.55
N LYS A 92 -23.37 12.01 -11.83
CA LYS A 92 -22.64 10.82 -12.29
C LYS A 92 -21.11 10.95 -12.24
N TYR A 93 -20.58 12.13 -11.93
CA TYR A 93 -19.14 12.41 -11.96
C TYR A 93 -18.56 12.48 -10.55
N LYS A 94 -17.30 12.04 -10.39
CA LYS A 94 -16.47 12.30 -9.22
C LYS A 94 -15.52 13.45 -9.58
N LEU A 95 -15.31 14.37 -8.64
CA LEU A 95 -14.42 15.51 -8.82
C LEU A 95 -13.07 15.23 -8.16
N ASP A 96 -11.98 15.58 -8.84
CA ASP A 96 -10.62 15.46 -8.28
C ASP A 96 -10.45 16.26 -6.98
N GLY A 97 -11.03 17.47 -6.95
CA GLY A 97 -10.96 18.40 -5.83
C GLY A 97 -12.25 19.19 -5.63
N TRP A 98 -12.74 19.26 -4.39
CA TRP A 98 -13.89 20.08 -4.01
C TRP A 98 -13.60 21.02 -2.85
N VAL A 99 -13.79 22.33 -3.07
CA VAL A 99 -13.65 23.36 -2.03
C VAL A 99 -15.04 23.83 -1.60
N LYS A 100 -15.45 23.43 -0.39
CA LYS A 100 -16.80 23.69 0.14
C LYS A 100 -17.09 25.19 0.31
N GLU A 101 -16.11 25.95 0.80
CA GLU A 101 -16.23 27.38 1.11
C GLU A 101 -16.54 28.22 -0.13
N LYS A 102 -15.84 27.93 -1.23
CA LYS A 102 -15.93 28.69 -2.48
C LYS A 102 -16.94 28.07 -3.47
N LYS A 103 -17.56 26.94 -3.13
CA LYS A 103 -18.34 26.09 -4.05
C LYS A 103 -17.59 25.83 -5.36
N LEU A 104 -16.28 25.60 -5.26
CA LEU A 104 -15.38 25.46 -6.40
C LEU A 104 -15.08 23.97 -6.62
N ALA A 105 -15.32 23.52 -7.85
CA ALA A 105 -14.88 22.23 -8.35
C ALA A 105 -13.56 22.41 -9.11
N ILE A 106 -12.60 21.53 -8.84
CA ILE A 106 -11.28 21.52 -9.50
C ILE A 106 -11.13 20.14 -10.14
N GLU A 107 -10.84 20.13 -11.44
CA GLU A 107 -10.53 18.94 -12.22
C GLU A 107 -9.14 19.11 -12.83
N VAL A 108 -8.30 18.09 -12.71
CA VAL A 108 -6.92 18.10 -13.22
C VAL A 108 -6.77 16.95 -14.21
N ASN A 109 -6.85 17.27 -15.49
CA ASN A 109 -6.62 16.34 -16.58
C ASN A 109 -5.12 16.02 -16.71
N GLY A 110 -4.61 15.19 -15.80
CA GLY A 110 -3.26 14.63 -15.85
C GLY A 110 -3.30 13.21 -16.39
N CYS A 111 -2.56 12.97 -17.48
CA CYS A 111 -2.39 11.64 -18.05
C CYS A 111 -1.53 10.74 -17.15
#